data_AF-A0A287CXI6-F1
#
_entry.id   AF-A0A287CXI6-F1
#
_cell.length_a   1.000
_cell.length_b   1.000
_cell.length_c   1.000
_cell.angle_alpha   90.00
_cell.angle_beta   90.00
_cell.angle_gamma   90.00
#
_symmetry.space_group_name_H-M   'P 1'
#
loop_
_entity.id
_entity.type
_entity.pdbx_description
1 polymer ?
#
loop_
_entity_poly.entity_id
_entity_poly.type
_entity_poly.pdbx_seq_one_letter_code
_entity_poly.pdbx_strand_id
1 'polypeptide(L)'
;EVERLTEQLEEKEKETQQLMSQPQQAREKELVLLRRSVLEKERARAASHVLCRSLADETHQLRRTLAATAHMCQHLAKCLDERHAQGDVGEKCLKEPEHTDGDQAAVEKLQEENRLLKQKVTHVEDLNAKWQRYDASRDEYVRELQVQLRGLQAPQEPELMRKEISRLNKQLEEKINDCAEVKQELAAARMARDSALERVQMLEQQLLAYKDDFTSERADRERAQSRIQELEEKVTSLLYKASQRQDTQEEGPCRIHTRSRTAKYLETDVLELGAPGGWRPGPGSPQLESPAEDVCPSTAQRGRGDLQCPRCLGYFSDTQGEKFLRHVSECCQ
;
A
#
# COMPACT_ATOMS: atom_id res chain seq x y z
N GLU A 1 -3.33 29.48 32.05
CA GLU A 1 -3.66 29.25 30.63
C GLU A 1 -2.44 29.01 29.75
N VAL A 2 -1.46 29.92 29.73
CA VAL A 2 -0.20 29.71 28.99
C VAL A 2 0.53 28.44 29.43
N GLU A 3 0.70 28.22 30.74
CA GLU A 3 1.33 27.01 31.29
C GLU A 3 0.64 25.71 30.85
N ARG A 4 -0.69 25.69 30.90
CA ARG A 4 -1.50 24.55 30.44
C ARG A 4 -1.33 24.28 28.94
N LEU A 5 -1.22 25.34 28.13
CA LEU A 5 -1.01 25.22 26.68
C LEU A 5 0.42 24.76 26.36
N THR A 6 1.43 25.19 27.12
CA THR A 6 2.80 24.68 26.99
C THR A 6 2.89 23.20 27.36
N GLU A 7 2.23 22.76 28.43
CA GLU A 7 2.19 21.33 28.80
C GLU A 7 1.53 20.48 27.71
N GLN A 8 0.42 20.95 27.13
CA GLN A 8 -0.24 20.27 26.01
C GLN A 8 0.63 20.21 24.75
N LEU A 9 1.40 21.26 24.46
CA LEU A 9 2.34 21.27 23.33
C LEU A 9 3.48 20.28 23.55
N GLU A 10 4.07 20.25 24.75
CA GLU A 10 5.12 19.29 25.08
C GLU A 10 4.63 17.83 25.01
N GLU A 11 3.39 17.57 25.43
CA GLU A 11 2.79 16.24 25.33
C GLU A 11 2.59 15.82 23.86
N LYS A 12 2.11 16.74 23.01
CA LYS A 12 1.97 16.50 21.56
C LYS A 12 3.32 16.36 20.85
N GLU A 13 4.35 17.08 21.28
CA GLU A 13 5.70 16.95 20.75
C GLU A 13 6.32 15.59 21.13
N LYS A 14 6.08 15.10 22.35
CA LYS A 14 6.49 13.76 22.78
C LYS A 14 5.75 12.66 22.01
N GLU A 15 4.43 12.80 21.81
CA GLU A 15 3.64 11.85 21.01
C GLU A 15 4.13 11.79 19.55
N THR A 16 4.40 12.95 18.93
CA THR A 16 4.89 13.00 17.55
C THR A 16 6.29 12.41 17.43
N GLN A 17 7.21 12.68 18.37
CA GLN A 17 8.52 12.01 18.42
C GLN A 17 8.38 10.49 18.58
N GLN A 18 7.47 10.03 19.42
CA GLN A 18 7.24 8.60 19.63
C GLN A 18 6.69 7.92 18.37
N LEU A 19 5.74 8.54 17.69
CA LEU A 19 5.21 8.06 16.40
C LEU A 19 6.27 8.05 15.29
N MET A 20 7.18 9.03 15.28
CA MET A 20 8.29 9.08 14.32
C MET A 20 9.37 8.03 14.60
N SER A 21 9.59 7.68 15.87
CA SER A 21 10.58 6.68 16.29
C SER A 21 10.09 5.22 16.14
N GLN A 22 8.78 4.97 16.20
CA GLN A 22 8.19 3.62 16.07
C GLN A 22 8.59 2.88 14.78
N PRO A 23 8.48 3.48 13.57
CA PRO A 23 8.89 2.83 12.33
C PRO A 23 10.37 2.47 12.31
N GLN A 24 11.21 3.33 12.90
CA GLN A 24 12.65 3.12 12.96
C GLN A 24 13.01 1.98 13.92
N GLN A 25 12.38 1.95 15.09
CA GLN A 25 12.55 0.86 16.05
C GLN A 25 12.04 -0.48 15.51
N ALA A 26 10.95 -0.48 14.72
CA ALA A 26 10.45 -1.68 14.04
C ALA A 26 11.45 -2.22 13.00
N ARG A 27 12.00 -1.33 12.16
CA ARG A 27 13.05 -1.68 11.18
C ARG A 27 14.32 -2.20 11.85
N GLU A 28 14.73 -1.61 12.96
CA GLU A 28 15.90 -2.08 13.72
C GLU A 28 15.69 -3.48 14.30
N LYS A 29 14.50 -3.78 14.85
CA LYS A 29 14.13 -5.13 15.30
C LYS A 29 14.16 -6.14 14.16
N GLU A 30 13.62 -5.77 13.00
CA GLU A 30 13.63 -6.61 11.81
C GLU A 30 15.06 -6.88 11.32
N LEU A 31 15.92 -5.86 11.29
CA LEU A 31 17.33 -6.02 10.93
C LEU A 31 18.08 -6.97 11.87
N VAL A 32 17.80 -6.93 13.18
CA VAL A 32 18.39 -7.87 14.15
C VAL A 32 17.93 -9.30 13.86
N LEU A 33 16.64 -9.51 13.59
CA LEU A 33 16.10 -10.82 13.24
C LEU A 33 16.68 -11.35 11.92
N LEU A 34 16.79 -10.49 10.90
CA LEU A 34 17.39 -10.85 9.61
C LEU A 34 18.87 -11.21 9.76
N ARG A 35 19.64 -10.43 10.53
CA ARG A 35 21.05 -10.74 10.81
C ARG A 35 21.20 -12.08 11.51
N ARG A 36 20.35 -12.38 12.49
CA ARG A 36 20.33 -13.69 13.17
C ARG A 36 19.99 -14.82 12.20
N SER A 37 18.97 -14.66 11.37
CA SER A 37 18.57 -15.66 10.38
C SER A 37 19.66 -15.92 9.35
N VAL A 38 20.35 -14.89 8.89
CA VAL A 38 21.50 -15.01 7.97
C VAL A 38 22.62 -15.81 8.62
N LEU A 39 22.98 -15.48 9.86
CA LEU A 39 24.04 -16.17 10.59
C LEU A 39 23.70 -17.65 10.87
N GLU A 40 22.43 -17.97 11.16
CA GLU A 40 21.96 -19.34 11.30
C GLU A 40 22.02 -20.11 9.96
N LYS A 41 21.64 -19.46 8.85
CA LYS A 41 21.75 -20.06 7.50
C LYS A 41 23.21 -20.31 7.10
N GLU A 42 24.12 -19.39 7.42
CA GLU A 42 25.56 -19.56 7.18
C GLU A 42 26.13 -20.73 7.99
N ARG A 43 25.76 -20.85 9.27
CA ARG A 43 26.14 -22.00 10.11
C ARG A 43 25.61 -23.32 9.53
N ALA A 44 24.35 -23.37 9.11
CA ALA A 44 23.77 -24.55 8.50
C ALA A 44 24.48 -24.95 7.20
N ARG A 45 24.81 -23.96 6.34
CA ARG A 45 25.58 -24.17 5.11
C ARG A 45 26.99 -24.71 5.40
N ALA A 46 27.68 -24.15 6.40
CA ALA A 46 29.00 -24.63 6.80
C ALA A 46 28.96 -26.08 7.30
N ALA A 47 27.99 -26.42 8.15
CA ALA A 47 27.80 -27.78 8.63
C ALA A 47 27.48 -28.75 7.49
N SER A 48 26.58 -28.37 6.57
CA SER A 48 26.26 -29.17 5.39
C SER A 48 27.49 -29.40 4.52
N HIS A 49 28.32 -28.38 4.29
CA HIS A 49 29.54 -28.52 3.49
C HIS A 49 30.53 -29.51 4.13
N VAL A 50 30.70 -29.47 5.45
CA VAL A 50 31.55 -30.43 6.18
C VAL A 50 31.03 -31.86 6.05
N LEU A 51 29.72 -32.06 6.20
CA LEU A 51 29.09 -33.38 6.05
C LEU A 51 29.24 -33.92 4.62
N CYS A 52 28.99 -33.08 3.60
CA CYS A 52 29.19 -33.46 2.21
C CYS A 52 30.64 -33.88 1.93
N ARG A 53 31.61 -33.16 2.49
CA ARG A 53 33.03 -33.51 2.34
C ARG A 53 33.36 -34.83 3.03
N SER A 54 32.89 -35.02 4.27
CA SER A 54 33.11 -36.28 5.02
C SER A 54 32.52 -37.48 4.28
N LEU A 55 31.30 -37.36 3.77
CA LEU A 55 30.64 -38.42 3.01
C LEU A 55 31.38 -38.75 1.71
N ALA A 56 31.91 -37.73 1.03
CA ALA A 56 32.75 -37.94 -0.14
C ALA A 56 34.05 -38.68 0.22
N ASP A 57 34.72 -38.28 1.30
CA ASP A 57 35.95 -38.91 1.79
C ASP A 57 35.72 -40.38 2.17
N GLU A 58 34.64 -40.68 2.90
CA GLU A 58 34.21 -42.05 3.24
C GLU A 58 33.92 -42.88 1.99
N THR A 59 33.21 -42.30 1.01
CA THR A 59 32.93 -42.97 -0.26
C THR A 59 34.22 -43.29 -1.01
N HIS A 60 35.18 -42.38 -1.03
CA HIS A 60 36.49 -42.62 -1.63
C HIS A 60 37.31 -43.68 -0.88
N GLN A 61 37.20 -43.73 0.45
CA GLN A 61 37.85 -44.77 1.26
C GLN A 61 37.24 -46.14 0.99
N LEU A 62 35.90 -46.25 0.99
CA LEU A 62 35.20 -47.50 0.67
C LEU A 62 35.55 -48.01 -0.74
N ARG A 63 35.61 -47.12 -1.74
CA ARG A 63 36.05 -47.49 -3.10
C ARG A 63 37.48 -48.02 -3.12
N ARG A 64 38.40 -47.41 -2.37
CA ARG A 64 39.80 -47.87 -2.25
C ARG A 64 39.87 -49.24 -1.58
N THR A 65 39.14 -49.46 -0.48
CA THR A 65 39.09 -50.75 0.20
C THR A 65 38.49 -51.82 -0.71
N LEU A 66 37.38 -51.52 -1.39
CA LEU A 66 36.76 -52.45 -2.34
C LEU A 66 37.74 -52.84 -3.45
N ALA A 67 38.44 -51.87 -4.05
CA ALA A 67 39.45 -52.13 -5.07
C ALA A 67 40.59 -53.03 -4.54
N ALA A 68 41.09 -52.77 -3.34
CA ALA A 68 42.11 -53.61 -2.70
C ALA A 68 41.61 -55.04 -2.47
N THR A 69 40.38 -55.22 -1.96
CA THR A 69 39.79 -56.55 -1.78
C THR A 69 39.55 -57.26 -3.11
N ALA A 70 39.13 -56.55 -4.15
CA ALA A 70 38.96 -57.11 -5.49
C ALA A 70 40.30 -57.59 -6.08
N HIS A 71 41.39 -56.83 -5.92
CA HIS A 71 42.72 -57.26 -6.31
C HIS A 71 43.19 -58.50 -5.55
N MET A 72 42.92 -58.59 -4.25
CA MET A 72 43.24 -59.78 -3.46
C MET A 72 42.47 -61.01 -3.93
N CYS A 73 41.17 -60.88 -4.19
CA CYS A 73 40.36 -61.96 -4.75
C CYS A 73 40.86 -62.39 -6.14
N GLN A 74 41.23 -61.44 -7.00
CA GLN A 74 41.83 -61.73 -8.31
C GLN A 74 43.17 -62.48 -8.19
N HIS A 75 44.01 -62.12 -7.21
CA HIS A 75 45.26 -62.80 -6.95
C HIS A 75 45.03 -64.24 -6.48
N LEU A 76 44.10 -64.44 -5.53
CA LEU A 76 43.74 -65.77 -5.05
C LEU A 76 43.16 -66.66 -6.17
N ALA A 77 42.31 -66.10 -7.03
CA ALA A 77 41.78 -66.81 -8.19
C ALA A 77 42.91 -67.30 -9.12
N LYS A 78 43.87 -66.41 -9.45
CA LYS A 78 45.05 -66.79 -10.26
C LYS A 78 45.87 -67.91 -9.60
N CYS A 79 46.12 -67.83 -8.29
CA CYS A 79 46.85 -68.88 -7.58
C CYS A 79 46.09 -70.22 -7.56
N LEU A 80 44.76 -70.21 -7.56
CA LEU A 80 43.94 -71.42 -7.65
C LEU A 80 43.97 -72.00 -9.06
N ASP A 81 43.88 -71.18 -10.10
CA ASP A 81 43.98 -71.61 -11.50
C ASP A 81 45.36 -72.24 -11.80
N GLU A 82 46.44 -71.67 -11.28
CA GLU A 82 47.80 -72.20 -11.38
C GLU A 82 47.95 -73.55 -10.65
N ARG A 83 47.29 -73.73 -9.50
CA ARG A 83 47.27 -75.00 -8.74
C ARG A 83 46.45 -76.08 -9.44
N HIS A 84 45.30 -75.73 -10.01
CA HIS A 84 44.49 -76.67 -10.79
C HIS A 84 45.20 -77.10 -12.08
N ALA A 85 46.02 -76.22 -12.68
CA ALA A 85 46.88 -76.59 -13.82
C ALA A 85 48.04 -77.55 -13.44
N GLN A 86 48.40 -77.66 -12.15
CA GLN A 86 49.48 -78.52 -11.64
C GLN A 86 49.01 -79.83 -10.97
N GLY A 87 47.72 -79.99 -10.69
CA GLY A 87 47.19 -81.07 -9.85
C GLY A 87 46.14 -81.96 -10.51
N ASP A 88 46.53 -82.78 -11.50
CA ASP A 88 45.75 -83.93 -11.96
C ASP A 88 46.52 -85.24 -11.69
N VAL A 89 46.83 -85.51 -10.42
CA VAL A 89 47.30 -86.83 -9.97
C VAL A 89 46.65 -87.19 -8.63
N GLY A 90 45.51 -87.86 -8.74
CA GLY A 90 45.22 -89.05 -7.93
C GLY A 90 44.49 -88.87 -6.60
N GLU A 91 43.18 -89.14 -6.62
CA GLU A 91 42.49 -89.73 -5.47
C GLU A 91 41.75 -91.00 -5.92
N LYS A 92 42.35 -92.16 -5.64
CA LYS A 92 41.69 -93.47 -5.76
C LYS A 92 40.94 -93.77 -4.47
N CYS A 93 39.62 -93.86 -4.62
CA CYS A 93 38.65 -94.44 -3.71
C CYS A 93 39.12 -95.81 -3.17
N LEU A 94 39.22 -95.94 -1.85
CA LEU A 94 39.44 -97.21 -1.16
C LEU A 94 38.15 -97.63 -0.45
N LYS A 95 37.76 -98.87 -0.75
CA LYS A 95 36.55 -99.57 -0.34
C LYS A 95 36.63 -100.05 1.11
N GLU A 96 35.50 -100.01 1.80
CA GLU A 96 35.24 -100.68 3.08
C GLU A 96 35.18 -102.21 2.93
N PRO A 97 35.42 -102.93 4.04
CA PRO A 97 34.69 -104.17 4.30
C PRO A 97 34.09 -104.24 5.72
N GLU A 98 32.84 -104.69 5.78
CA GLU A 98 32.07 -105.13 6.96
C GLU A 98 32.66 -106.40 7.61
N HIS A 99 32.32 -106.85 8.81
CA HIS A 99 32.03 -106.31 10.15
C HIS A 99 31.82 -107.56 11.05
N THR A 100 32.01 -107.43 12.36
CA THR A 100 31.23 -108.12 13.42
C THR A 100 31.75 -107.75 14.82
N ASP A 101 33.02 -107.33 14.95
CA ASP A 101 33.58 -106.80 16.22
C ASP A 101 33.60 -105.25 16.26
N GLY A 102 33.44 -104.62 15.09
CA GLY A 102 33.30 -103.16 14.95
C GLY A 102 31.93 -102.62 15.37
N ASP A 103 30.90 -103.46 15.46
CA ASP A 103 29.52 -103.03 15.74
C ASP A 103 29.35 -102.62 17.21
N GLN A 104 29.98 -103.34 18.14
CA GLN A 104 29.92 -103.00 19.58
C GLN A 104 30.65 -101.67 19.86
N ALA A 105 31.85 -101.51 19.31
CA ALA A 105 32.63 -100.28 19.42
C ALA A 105 31.97 -99.09 18.69
N ALA A 106 31.26 -99.34 17.59
CA ALA A 106 30.45 -98.34 16.91
C ALA A 106 29.25 -97.92 17.77
N VAL A 107 28.57 -98.87 18.43
CA VAL A 107 27.45 -98.57 19.35
C VAL A 107 27.92 -97.73 20.53
N GLU A 108 29.06 -98.05 21.15
CA GLU A 108 29.62 -97.25 22.26
C GLU A 108 30.00 -95.84 21.83
N LYS A 109 30.62 -95.68 20.64
CA LYS A 109 30.91 -94.36 20.06
C LYS A 109 29.64 -93.57 19.81
N LEU A 110 28.62 -94.19 19.22
CA LEU A 110 27.32 -93.55 18.98
C LEU A 110 26.62 -93.16 20.29
N GLN A 111 26.75 -93.94 21.36
CA GLN A 111 26.21 -93.58 22.68
C GLN A 111 26.92 -92.37 23.28
N GLU A 112 28.25 -92.31 23.18
CA GLU A 112 29.03 -91.17 23.64
C GLU A 112 28.77 -89.91 22.81
N GLU A 113 28.66 -90.04 21.49
CA GLU A 113 28.24 -88.96 20.60
C GLU A 113 26.82 -88.50 20.93
N ASN A 114 25.89 -89.41 21.21
CA ASN A 114 24.53 -89.07 21.62
C ASN A 114 24.52 -88.32 22.97
N ARG A 115 25.40 -88.71 23.90
CA ARG A 115 25.61 -87.98 25.17
C ARG A 115 26.14 -86.57 24.91
N LEU A 116 27.15 -86.43 24.05
CA LEU A 116 27.74 -85.14 23.70
C LEU A 116 26.73 -84.24 22.95
N LEU A 117 25.92 -84.82 22.05
CA LEU A 117 24.87 -84.09 21.36
C LEU A 117 23.80 -83.60 22.34
N LYS A 118 23.38 -84.44 23.31
CA LYS A 118 22.48 -84.01 24.38
C LYS A 118 23.04 -82.83 25.17
N GLN A 119 24.33 -82.88 25.54
CA GLN A 119 25.00 -81.75 26.22
C GLN A 119 25.02 -80.49 25.35
N LYS A 120 25.34 -80.61 24.06
CA LYS A 120 25.31 -79.48 23.12
C LYS A 120 23.91 -78.90 22.96
N VAL A 121 22.87 -79.75 22.90
CA VAL A 121 21.47 -79.31 22.85
C VAL A 121 21.12 -78.51 24.10
N THR A 122 21.41 -79.03 25.30
CA THR A 122 21.15 -78.28 26.54
C THR A 122 21.89 -76.95 26.59
N HIS A 123 23.13 -76.89 26.07
CA HIS A 123 23.90 -75.65 26.01
C HIS A 123 23.27 -74.62 25.07
N VAL A 124 22.79 -75.04 23.90
CA VAL A 124 22.10 -74.14 22.95
C VAL A 124 20.75 -73.69 23.51
N GLU A 125 20.01 -74.57 24.19
CA GLU A 125 18.77 -74.21 24.88
C GLU A 125 19.01 -73.13 25.94
N ASP A 126 20.07 -73.26 26.75
CA ASP A 126 20.47 -72.26 27.73
C ASP A 126 20.83 -70.91 27.09
N LEU A 127 21.57 -70.93 25.97
CA LEU A 127 21.90 -69.72 25.22
C LEU A 127 20.65 -69.06 24.62
N ASN A 128 19.73 -69.87 24.08
CA ASN A 128 18.46 -69.37 23.54
C ASN A 128 17.61 -68.74 24.65
N ALA A 129 17.52 -69.37 25.82
CA ALA A 129 16.81 -68.81 26.96
C ALA A 129 17.42 -67.48 27.46
N LYS A 130 18.75 -67.31 27.37
CA LYS A 130 19.43 -66.03 27.67
C LYS A 130 19.13 -64.98 26.61
N TRP A 131 19.15 -65.36 25.33
CA TRP A 131 18.86 -64.45 24.22
C TRP A 131 17.41 -63.95 24.26
N GLN A 132 16.45 -64.83 24.53
CA GLN A 132 15.03 -64.46 24.71
C GLN A 132 14.84 -63.47 25.86
N ARG A 133 15.55 -63.66 26.98
CA ARG A 133 15.52 -62.70 28.11
C ARG A 133 16.09 -61.34 27.74
N TYR A 134 17.19 -61.31 26.99
CA TYR A 134 17.76 -60.07 26.48
C TYR A 134 16.82 -59.36 25.50
N ASP A 135 16.22 -60.12 24.58
CA ASP A 135 15.27 -59.59 23.59
C ASP A 135 14.04 -58.97 24.27
N ALA A 136 13.46 -59.67 25.25
CA ALA A 136 12.35 -59.16 26.06
C ALA A 136 12.72 -57.87 26.83
N SER A 137 13.89 -57.84 27.47
CA SER A 137 14.37 -56.65 28.18
C SER A 137 14.65 -55.47 27.24
N ARG A 138 15.18 -55.72 26.05
CA ARG A 138 15.38 -54.69 25.02
C ARG A 138 14.03 -54.11 24.58
N ASP A 139 13.04 -54.96 24.34
CA ASP A 139 11.71 -54.52 23.91
C ASP A 139 10.97 -53.74 25.01
N GLU A 140 11.16 -54.09 26.29
CA GLU A 140 10.72 -53.27 27.42
C GLU A 140 11.38 -51.89 27.43
N TYR A 141 12.71 -51.84 27.31
CA TYR A 141 13.46 -50.59 27.26
C TYR A 141 13.03 -49.68 26.08
N VAL A 142 12.84 -50.26 24.90
CA VAL A 142 12.35 -49.51 23.73
C VAL A 142 10.92 -48.99 23.96
N ARG A 143 10.04 -49.79 24.56
CA ARG A 143 8.68 -49.36 24.91
C ARG A 143 8.71 -48.20 25.91
N GLU A 144 9.55 -48.26 26.93
CA GLU A 144 9.71 -47.18 27.90
C GLU A 144 10.22 -45.89 27.25
N LEU A 145 11.23 -45.97 26.38
CA LEU A 145 11.71 -44.83 25.60
C LEU A 145 10.62 -44.22 24.71
N GLN A 146 9.80 -45.06 24.06
CA GLN A 146 8.69 -44.59 23.23
C GLN A 146 7.63 -43.85 24.06
N VAL A 147 7.33 -44.32 25.27
CA VAL A 147 6.41 -43.65 26.19
C VAL A 147 6.98 -42.31 26.64
N GLN A 148 8.27 -42.26 27.02
CA GLN A 148 8.94 -41.01 27.41
C GLN A 148 8.96 -39.99 26.26
N LEU A 149 9.32 -40.42 25.05
CA LEU A 149 9.30 -39.56 23.86
C LEU A 149 7.90 -39.06 23.53
N ARG A 150 6.86 -39.91 23.68
CA ARG A 150 5.47 -39.50 23.49
C ARG A 150 5.00 -38.51 24.55
N GLY A 151 5.40 -38.71 25.81
CA GLY A 151 5.14 -37.78 26.91
C GLY A 151 5.79 -36.41 26.70
N LEU A 152 6.97 -36.38 26.07
CA LEU A 152 7.66 -35.13 25.68
C LEU A 152 7.08 -34.49 24.40
N GLN A 153 6.58 -35.30 23.45
CA GLN A 153 6.00 -34.82 22.18
C GLN A 153 4.55 -34.36 22.29
N ALA A 154 3.86 -34.62 23.40
CA ALA A 154 2.50 -34.13 23.63
C ALA A 154 2.46 -32.96 24.63
N PRO A 155 2.82 -31.73 24.24
CA PRO A 155 2.29 -30.56 24.90
C PRO A 155 0.99 -30.14 24.20
N GLN A 156 -0.07 -29.87 24.96
CA GLN A 156 -1.25 -29.10 24.48
C GLN A 156 -0.89 -27.62 24.25
N GLU A 157 0.22 -27.17 24.83
CA GLU A 157 0.82 -25.84 24.72
C GLU A 157 1.06 -25.34 23.27
N PRO A 158 1.62 -26.13 22.33
CA PRO A 158 1.74 -25.77 20.93
C PRO A 158 0.40 -25.66 20.20
N GLU A 159 -0.66 -26.34 20.62
CA GLU A 159 -1.99 -26.14 20.03
C GLU A 159 -2.64 -24.84 20.50
N LEU A 160 -2.52 -24.50 21.79
CA LEU A 160 -2.96 -23.22 22.32
C LEU A 160 -2.18 -22.07 21.70
N MET A 161 -0.86 -22.21 21.57
CA MET A 161 -0.01 -21.23 20.90
C MET A 161 -0.36 -21.08 19.42
N ARG A 162 -0.64 -22.18 18.71
CA ARG A 162 -1.13 -22.13 17.31
C ARG A 162 -2.46 -21.38 17.21
N LYS A 163 -3.41 -21.65 18.10
CA LYS A 163 -4.71 -20.95 18.14
C LYS A 163 -4.54 -19.46 18.43
N GLU A 164 -3.63 -19.11 19.35
CA GLU A 164 -3.34 -17.72 19.68
C GLU A 164 -2.64 -16.98 18.53
N ILE A 165 -1.70 -17.64 17.84
CA ILE A 165 -1.09 -17.11 16.62
C ILE A 165 -2.17 -16.85 15.55
N SER A 166 -3.08 -17.80 15.33
CA SER A 166 -4.19 -17.61 14.39
C SER A 166 -5.10 -16.45 14.79
N ARG A 167 -5.40 -16.28 16.08
CA ARG A 167 -6.20 -15.16 16.61
C ARG A 167 -5.50 -13.83 16.36
N LEU A 168 -4.22 -13.72 16.70
CA LEU A 168 -3.43 -12.51 16.52
C LEU A 168 -3.25 -12.17 15.04
N ASN A 169 -3.03 -13.17 14.18
CA ASN A 169 -2.94 -12.95 12.74
C ASN A 169 -4.24 -12.38 12.17
N LYS A 170 -5.39 -12.92 12.59
CA LYS A 170 -6.70 -12.38 12.18
C LYS A 170 -6.89 -10.93 12.65
N GLN A 171 -6.54 -10.63 13.89
CA GLN A 171 -6.62 -9.27 14.42
C GLN A 171 -5.68 -8.29 13.68
N LEU A 172 -4.48 -8.75 13.31
CA LEU A 172 -3.55 -7.95 12.54
C LEU A 172 -4.09 -7.66 11.14
N GLU A 173 -4.69 -8.66 10.49
CA GLU A 173 -5.29 -8.51 9.17
C GLU A 173 -6.48 -7.54 9.20
N GLU A 174 -7.35 -7.65 10.21
CA GLU A 174 -8.42 -6.68 10.48
C GLU A 174 -7.85 -5.25 10.65
N LYS A 175 -6.80 -5.08 11.46
CA LYS A 175 -6.17 -3.76 11.67
C LYS A 175 -5.50 -3.21 10.42
N ILE A 176 -4.92 -4.07 9.58
CA ILE A 176 -4.35 -3.67 8.28
C ILE A 176 -5.46 -3.18 7.36
N ASN A 177 -6.60 -3.86 7.33
CA ASN A 177 -7.76 -3.48 6.53
C ASN A 177 -8.35 -2.15 7.02
N ASP A 178 -8.56 -1.98 8.34
CA ASP A 178 -8.99 -0.70 8.94
C ASP A 178 -8.04 0.45 8.53
N CYS A 179 -6.73 0.21 8.61
CA CYS A 179 -5.73 1.20 8.22
C CYS A 179 -5.75 1.51 6.71
N ALA A 180 -6.09 0.53 5.87
CA ALA A 180 -6.19 0.72 4.43
C ALA A 180 -7.41 1.58 4.08
N GLU A 181 -8.55 1.34 4.74
CA GLU A 181 -9.77 2.13 4.59
C GLU A 181 -9.52 3.60 4.97
N VAL A 182 -8.97 3.85 6.16
CA VAL A 182 -8.65 5.22 6.61
C VAL A 182 -7.67 5.93 5.68
N LYS A 183 -6.67 5.21 5.13
CA LYS A 183 -5.74 5.77 4.14
C LYS A 183 -6.46 6.17 2.85
N GLN A 184 -7.41 5.36 2.40
CA GLN A 184 -8.20 5.65 1.21
C GLN A 184 -9.11 6.87 1.43
N GLU A 185 -9.77 6.96 2.58
CA GLU A 185 -10.57 8.13 2.97
C GLU A 185 -9.73 9.40 3.04
N LEU A 186 -8.54 9.33 3.64
CA LEU A 186 -7.63 10.45 3.71
C LEU A 186 -7.16 10.89 2.32
N ALA A 187 -6.90 9.96 1.42
CA ALA A 187 -6.55 10.27 0.03
C ALA A 187 -7.72 10.97 -0.67
N ALA A 188 -8.95 10.46 -0.53
CA ALA A 188 -10.14 11.09 -1.09
C ALA A 188 -10.37 12.51 -0.53
N ALA A 189 -10.18 12.70 0.78
CA ALA A 189 -10.29 14.01 1.43
C ALA A 189 -9.23 15.00 0.92
N ARG A 190 -7.99 14.54 0.69
CA ARG A 190 -6.94 15.37 0.09
C ARG A 190 -7.29 15.78 -1.33
N MET A 191 -7.76 14.85 -2.16
CA MET A 191 -8.20 15.16 -3.52
C MET A 191 -9.36 16.18 -3.51
N ALA A 192 -10.35 15.98 -2.65
CA ALA A 192 -11.47 16.91 -2.51
C ALA A 192 -11.02 18.32 -2.08
N ARG A 193 -10.07 18.39 -1.13
CA ARG A 193 -9.46 19.65 -0.70
C ARG A 193 -8.72 20.32 -1.85
N ASP A 194 -7.91 19.58 -2.58
CA ASP A 194 -7.10 20.13 -3.66
C ASP A 194 -7.99 20.64 -4.81
N SER A 195 -9.06 19.91 -5.18
CA SER A 195 -10.08 20.41 -6.12
C SER A 195 -10.84 21.64 -5.60
N ALA A 196 -11.09 21.74 -4.30
CA ALA A 196 -11.70 22.92 -3.71
C ALA A 196 -10.76 24.15 -3.78
N LEU A 197 -9.46 23.95 -3.56
CA LEU A 197 -8.45 25.00 -3.70
C LEU A 197 -8.34 25.49 -5.15
N GLU A 198 -8.36 24.58 -6.14
CA GLU A 198 -8.41 24.95 -7.56
C GLU A 198 -9.65 25.79 -7.88
N ARG A 199 -10.82 25.41 -7.34
CA ARG A 199 -12.05 26.19 -7.52
C ARG A 199 -11.94 27.59 -6.91
N VAL A 200 -11.34 27.72 -5.73
CA VAL A 200 -11.09 29.02 -5.09
C VAL A 200 -10.18 29.88 -5.96
N GLN A 201 -9.07 29.34 -6.45
CA GLN A 201 -8.17 30.06 -7.35
C GLN A 201 -8.88 30.54 -8.62
N MET A 202 -9.74 29.71 -9.21
CA MET A 202 -10.53 30.11 -10.38
C MET A 202 -11.48 31.27 -10.06
N LEU A 203 -12.13 31.24 -8.89
CA LEU A 203 -13.01 32.33 -8.45
C LEU A 203 -12.23 33.62 -8.16
N GLU A 204 -11.02 33.53 -7.61
CA GLU A 204 -10.13 34.68 -7.43
C GLU A 204 -9.77 35.32 -8.78
N GLN A 205 -9.45 34.51 -9.79
CA GLN A 205 -9.20 35.02 -11.15
C GLN A 205 -10.43 35.66 -11.77
N GLN A 206 -11.62 35.09 -11.54
CA GLN A 206 -12.88 35.68 -12.00
C GLN A 206 -13.14 37.04 -11.34
N LEU A 207 -12.90 37.16 -10.02
CA LEU A 207 -13.03 38.43 -9.30
C LEU A 207 -12.06 39.48 -9.82
N LEU A 208 -10.81 39.08 -10.15
CA LEU A 208 -9.84 39.99 -10.77
C LEU A 208 -10.32 40.48 -12.13
N ALA A 209 -10.80 39.59 -13.01
CA ALA A 209 -11.35 39.97 -14.30
C ALA A 209 -12.53 40.95 -14.17
N TYR A 210 -13.49 40.66 -13.28
CA TYR A 210 -14.62 41.56 -13.05
C TYR A 210 -14.23 42.91 -12.45
N LYS A 211 -13.20 42.93 -11.60
CA LYS A 211 -12.66 44.20 -11.10
C LYS A 211 -12.08 45.03 -12.24
N ASP A 212 -11.33 44.40 -13.14
CA ASP A 212 -10.71 45.07 -14.28
C ASP A 212 -11.78 45.57 -15.27
N ASP A 213 -12.81 44.77 -15.55
CA ASP A 213 -13.98 45.16 -16.34
C ASP A 213 -14.68 46.38 -15.74
N PHE A 214 -14.92 46.39 -14.42
CA PHE A 214 -15.55 47.51 -13.74
C PHE A 214 -14.71 48.78 -13.82
N THR A 215 -13.38 48.67 -13.67
CA THR A 215 -12.48 49.84 -13.80
C THR A 215 -12.46 50.39 -15.22
N SER A 216 -12.52 49.51 -16.22
CA SER A 216 -12.57 49.88 -17.64
C SER A 216 -13.88 50.60 -17.95
N GLU A 217 -15.03 50.02 -17.56
CA GLU A 217 -16.35 50.63 -17.72
C GLU A 217 -16.44 52.00 -17.02
N ARG A 218 -15.84 52.13 -15.83
CA ARG A 218 -15.74 53.42 -15.14
C ARG A 218 -14.93 54.43 -15.94
N ALA A 219 -13.76 54.04 -16.45
CA ALA A 219 -12.93 54.92 -17.27
C ALA A 219 -13.67 55.35 -18.55
N ASP A 220 -14.44 54.44 -19.16
CA ASP A 220 -15.26 54.71 -20.34
C ASP A 220 -16.36 55.72 -20.03
N ARG A 221 -17.02 55.55 -18.88
CA ARG A 221 -18.02 56.49 -18.37
C ARG A 221 -17.43 57.88 -18.12
N GLU A 222 -16.25 57.96 -17.51
CA GLU A 222 -15.57 59.24 -17.27
C GLU A 222 -15.22 59.93 -18.60
N ARG A 223 -14.75 59.18 -19.62
CA ARG A 223 -14.53 59.73 -20.97
C ARG A 223 -15.83 60.24 -21.60
N ALA A 224 -16.93 59.50 -21.47
CA ALA A 224 -18.23 59.93 -21.97
C ALA A 224 -18.71 61.22 -21.25
N GLN A 225 -18.51 61.32 -19.94
CA GLN A 225 -18.83 62.52 -19.16
C GLN A 225 -18.03 63.74 -19.60
N SER A 226 -16.71 63.61 -19.79
CA SER A 226 -15.88 64.69 -20.33
C SER A 226 -16.37 65.12 -21.72
N ARG A 227 -16.76 64.18 -22.57
CA ARG A 227 -17.31 64.50 -23.89
C ARG A 227 -18.64 65.25 -23.82
N ILE A 228 -19.51 64.89 -22.87
CA ILE A 228 -20.76 65.62 -22.64
C ILE A 228 -20.46 67.06 -22.24
N GLN A 229 -19.55 67.29 -21.28
CA GLN A 229 -19.15 68.64 -20.86
C GLN A 229 -18.60 69.46 -22.03
N GLU A 230 -17.70 68.91 -22.85
CA GLU A 230 -17.21 69.59 -24.05
C GLU A 230 -18.33 69.97 -25.04
N LEU A 231 -19.34 69.10 -25.17
CA LEU A 231 -20.48 69.36 -26.06
C LEU A 231 -21.40 70.44 -25.48
N GLU A 232 -21.64 70.44 -24.16
CA GLU A 232 -22.38 71.49 -23.46
C GLU A 232 -21.70 72.85 -23.59
N GLU A 233 -20.37 72.92 -23.44
CA GLU A 233 -19.57 74.13 -23.67
C GLU A 233 -19.69 74.63 -25.13
N LYS A 234 -19.67 73.72 -26.10
CA LYS A 234 -19.86 74.08 -27.52
C LYS A 234 -21.27 74.60 -27.76
N VAL A 235 -22.30 73.97 -27.19
CA VAL A 235 -23.69 74.41 -27.31
C VAL A 235 -23.86 75.79 -26.69
N THR A 236 -23.36 76.02 -25.48
CA THR A 236 -23.42 77.34 -24.81
C THR A 236 -22.68 78.42 -25.61
N SER A 237 -21.49 78.11 -26.16
CA SER A 237 -20.77 79.04 -27.05
C SER A 237 -21.56 79.37 -28.32
N LEU A 238 -22.21 78.37 -28.93
CA LEU A 238 -23.06 78.57 -30.11
C LEU A 238 -24.31 79.39 -29.79
N LEU A 239 -24.97 79.12 -28.66
CA LEU A 239 -26.12 79.89 -28.18
C LEU A 239 -25.74 81.36 -27.94
N TYR A 240 -24.60 81.61 -27.29
CA TYR A 240 -24.07 82.97 -27.11
C TYR A 240 -23.83 83.68 -28.45
N LYS A 241 -23.17 83.02 -29.41
CA LYS A 241 -22.94 83.57 -30.76
C LYS A 241 -24.25 83.82 -31.53
N ALA A 242 -25.26 82.98 -31.34
CA ALA A 242 -26.58 83.17 -31.97
C ALA A 242 -27.32 84.37 -31.37
N SER A 243 -27.30 84.55 -30.05
CA SER A 243 -27.85 85.72 -29.36
C SER A 243 -27.16 87.02 -29.81
N GLN A 244 -25.83 87.01 -29.89
CA GLN A 244 -25.05 88.19 -30.32
C GLN A 244 -25.35 88.60 -31.77
N ARG A 245 -25.66 87.63 -32.66
CA ARG A 245 -26.11 87.90 -34.02
C ARG A 245 -27.55 88.43 -34.09
N GLN A 246 -28.42 88.05 -33.15
CA GLN A 246 -29.78 88.60 -33.04
C GLN A 246 -29.77 90.05 -32.54
N ASP A 247 -28.88 90.40 -31.59
CA ASP A 247 -28.75 91.78 -31.09
C ASP A 247 -28.08 92.75 -32.08
N THR A 248 -27.46 92.24 -33.16
CA THR A 248 -26.82 93.07 -34.20
C THR A 248 -27.70 93.25 -35.46
N GLN A 249 -28.95 92.78 -35.46
CA GLN A 249 -29.82 92.87 -36.64
C GLN A 249 -31.28 93.25 -36.31
N GLU A 250 -31.50 94.54 -36.04
CA GLU A 250 -32.55 95.32 -36.73
C GLU A 250 -31.78 96.22 -37.73
N GLU A 251 -32.04 96.31 -39.04
CA GLU A 251 -33.23 96.15 -39.86
C GLU A 251 -32.88 95.55 -41.25
N GLY A 252 -33.87 94.95 -41.93
CA GLY A 252 -33.83 94.74 -43.37
C GLY A 252 -34.79 93.66 -43.88
N PRO A 253 -35.96 94.01 -44.46
CA PRO A 253 -36.92 93.05 -44.97
C PRO A 253 -36.57 92.65 -46.41
N CYS A 254 -36.19 91.39 -46.64
CA CYS A 254 -36.01 90.86 -47.99
C CYS A 254 -36.83 89.59 -48.22
N ARG A 255 -37.96 89.81 -48.91
CA ARG A 255 -38.70 88.86 -49.75
C ARG A 255 -37.78 87.85 -50.44
N ILE A 256 -38.15 86.57 -50.40
CA ILE A 256 -37.93 85.66 -51.53
C ILE A 256 -39.20 84.83 -51.75
N HIS A 257 -39.78 84.98 -52.94
CA HIS A 257 -40.81 84.12 -53.48
C HIS A 257 -40.19 83.26 -54.60
N THR A 258 -40.65 82.01 -54.70
CA THR A 258 -40.58 81.07 -55.83
C THR A 258 -39.21 80.53 -56.30
N ARG A 259 -39.10 79.20 -56.41
CA ARG A 259 -39.33 78.47 -57.68
C ARG A 259 -39.16 76.96 -57.54
N SER A 260 -40.22 76.23 -57.86
CA SER A 260 -40.22 74.79 -58.14
C SER A 260 -39.47 74.48 -59.45
N ARG A 261 -38.66 73.41 -59.46
CA ARG A 261 -38.33 72.69 -60.69
C ARG A 261 -37.98 71.22 -60.42
N THR A 262 -38.63 70.39 -61.22
CA THR A 262 -38.77 68.94 -61.22
C THR A 262 -37.56 68.18 -61.77
N ALA A 263 -37.56 66.88 -61.47
CA ALA A 263 -36.95 65.75 -62.21
C ALA A 263 -35.45 65.51 -61.92
N LYS A 264 -34.96 64.27 -61.74
CA LYS A 264 -35.25 63.02 -62.46
C LYS A 264 -34.88 61.79 -61.63
N TYR A 265 -35.69 60.75 -61.83
CA TYR A 265 -35.42 59.32 -61.65
C TYR A 265 -34.11 58.91 -62.34
N LEU A 266 -33.27 58.09 -61.70
CA LEU A 266 -32.45 57.08 -62.38
C LEU A 266 -32.07 55.96 -61.39
N GLU A 267 -32.52 54.79 -61.78
CA GLU A 267 -32.37 53.44 -61.25
C GLU A 267 -31.21 52.79 -62.03
N THR A 268 -30.20 52.21 -61.37
CA THR A 268 -29.29 51.19 -61.97
C THR A 268 -28.57 50.37 -60.87
N ASP A 269 -29.27 49.36 -60.38
CA ASP A 269 -29.00 47.92 -60.53
C ASP A 269 -27.57 47.32 -60.67
N VAL A 270 -27.43 46.13 -60.04
CA VAL A 270 -26.52 44.95 -60.23
C VAL A 270 -24.98 45.12 -59.98
N LEU A 271 -24.22 44.25 -59.28
CA LEU A 271 -24.18 42.77 -59.17
C LEU A 271 -23.59 42.22 -57.86
N GLU A 272 -23.98 40.98 -57.60
CA GLU A 272 -23.71 40.02 -56.52
C GLU A 272 -22.24 39.55 -56.33
N LEU A 273 -21.95 38.96 -55.16
CA LEU A 273 -21.48 37.57 -54.93
C LEU A 273 -21.00 37.47 -53.45
N GLY A 274 -21.41 36.54 -52.59
CA GLY A 274 -22.32 35.42 -52.68
C GLY A 274 -22.51 34.81 -51.28
N ALA A 275 -23.69 34.27 -51.01
CA ALA A 275 -23.90 33.23 -50.00
C ALA A 275 -23.44 31.86 -50.59
N PRO A 276 -23.31 30.78 -49.79
CA PRO A 276 -24.46 30.06 -49.24
C PRO A 276 -24.26 29.71 -47.75
N GLY A 277 -25.25 29.78 -46.86
CA GLY A 277 -26.53 29.04 -46.87
C GLY A 277 -26.38 27.85 -45.91
N GLY A 278 -27.30 27.44 -45.05
CA GLY A 278 -28.63 27.83 -44.55
C GLY A 278 -28.77 27.04 -43.23
N TRP A 279 -29.68 27.32 -42.31
CA TRP A 279 -31.10 26.94 -42.34
C TRP A 279 -31.71 27.47 -41.02
N ARG A 280 -32.91 28.06 -41.10
CA ARG A 280 -33.79 28.45 -39.96
C ARG A 280 -34.72 27.24 -39.62
N PRO A 281 -35.61 27.23 -38.59
CA PRO A 281 -36.40 28.34 -38.01
C PRO A 281 -36.56 28.37 -36.47
N GLY A 282 -37.12 29.46 -35.92
CA GLY A 282 -37.48 29.67 -34.48
C GLY A 282 -38.69 28.83 -34.02
N PRO A 283 -39.52 29.25 -33.02
CA PRO A 283 -39.58 30.51 -32.26
C PRO A 283 -39.78 30.32 -30.72
N GLY A 284 -39.81 31.41 -29.94
CA GLY A 284 -40.51 31.39 -28.64
C GLY A 284 -39.98 32.36 -27.57
N SER A 285 -40.63 33.51 -27.44
CA SER A 285 -40.82 34.21 -26.17
C SER A 285 -42.32 34.19 -25.87
N PRO A 286 -42.72 34.23 -24.58
CA PRO A 286 -43.46 35.41 -24.15
C PRO A 286 -43.18 35.88 -22.71
N GLN A 287 -43.37 37.21 -22.52
CA GLN A 287 -43.89 37.95 -21.34
C GLN A 287 -43.22 37.77 -19.97
N LEU A 288 -42.65 38.81 -19.36
CA LEU A 288 -43.27 39.98 -18.70
C LEU A 288 -44.22 39.60 -17.55
N GLU A 289 -43.79 39.85 -16.31
CA GLU A 289 -44.60 40.42 -15.23
C GLU A 289 -43.72 40.86 -14.03
N SER A 290 -43.94 42.09 -13.58
CA SER A 290 -43.69 42.55 -12.20
C SER A 290 -45.05 42.81 -11.54
N PRO A 291 -45.15 42.85 -10.20
CA PRO A 291 -45.35 44.17 -9.57
C PRO A 291 -44.82 44.37 -8.12
N ALA A 292 -44.58 45.64 -7.82
CA ALA A 292 -44.71 46.41 -6.56
C ALA A 292 -43.92 45.95 -5.30
N GLU A 293 -42.90 46.69 -4.86
CA GLU A 293 -42.98 47.89 -3.99
C GLU A 293 -43.63 47.61 -2.62
N ASP A 294 -42.82 47.54 -1.55
CA ASP A 294 -43.02 48.45 -0.42
C ASP A 294 -41.81 48.56 0.54
N VAL A 295 -41.61 49.81 1.00
CA VAL A 295 -40.89 50.30 2.19
C VAL A 295 -39.37 50.04 2.35
N CYS A 296 -38.59 51.04 1.95
CA CYS A 296 -37.40 51.46 2.70
C CYS A 296 -37.79 52.43 3.82
N PRO A 297 -37.09 52.39 4.97
CA PRO A 297 -36.62 53.61 5.61
C PRO A 297 -35.09 53.65 5.58
N SER A 298 -34.60 54.78 5.09
CA SER A 298 -33.19 55.14 5.03
C SER A 298 -32.55 55.36 6.41
N THR A 299 -31.22 55.40 6.38
CA THR A 299 -30.27 56.03 7.32
C THR A 299 -29.71 55.17 8.45
N ALA A 300 -28.60 54.49 8.15
CA ALA A 300 -27.32 54.77 8.82
C ALA A 300 -26.20 54.03 8.07
N GLN A 301 -25.25 54.82 7.60
CA GLN A 301 -23.89 54.49 7.20
C GLN A 301 -23.41 53.11 7.72
N ARG A 302 -23.56 52.05 6.92
CA ARG A 302 -23.14 50.70 7.29
C ARG A 302 -21.62 50.62 7.13
N GLY A 303 -20.92 50.98 8.21
CA GLY A 303 -19.48 50.83 8.36
C GLY A 303 -19.10 49.40 8.06
N ARG A 304 -18.07 49.23 7.24
CA ARG A 304 -17.60 47.94 6.71
C ARG A 304 -16.74 47.21 7.76
N GLY A 305 -17.20 47.18 9.01
CA GLY A 305 -16.41 46.76 10.17
C GLY A 305 -17.15 46.78 11.51
N ASP A 306 -18.34 46.15 11.56
CA ASP A 306 -19.08 45.94 12.81
C ASP A 306 -19.31 44.43 13.04
N LEU A 307 -18.87 43.92 14.18
CA LEU A 307 -19.09 42.57 14.69
C LEU A 307 -20.51 42.44 15.25
N GLN A 308 -21.24 41.38 14.88
CA GLN A 308 -22.62 41.15 15.30
C GLN A 308 -22.76 39.89 16.16
N CYS A 309 -23.47 40.01 17.30
CA CYS A 309 -23.76 38.86 18.15
C CYS A 309 -24.82 37.96 17.50
N PRO A 310 -24.57 36.64 17.33
CA PRO A 310 -25.48 35.76 16.60
C PRO A 310 -26.80 35.48 17.32
N ARG A 311 -26.90 35.76 18.64
CA ARG A 311 -28.10 35.45 19.42
C ARG A 311 -29.03 36.65 19.64
N CYS A 312 -28.49 37.81 20.00
CA CYS A 312 -29.27 39.03 20.26
C CYS A 312 -29.19 40.06 19.12
N LEU A 313 -28.38 39.78 18.08
CA LEU A 313 -28.14 40.66 16.93
C LEU A 313 -27.56 42.04 17.29
N GLY A 314 -27.04 42.21 18.51
CA GLY A 314 -26.37 43.43 18.96
C GLY A 314 -25.11 43.72 18.13
N TYR A 315 -24.93 45.00 17.76
CA TYR A 315 -23.82 45.48 16.95
C TYR A 315 -22.70 46.05 17.80
N PHE A 316 -21.47 45.70 17.44
CA PHE A 316 -20.25 46.16 18.08
C PHE A 316 -19.28 46.61 16.99
N SER A 317 -18.60 47.73 17.15
CA SER A 317 -17.59 48.14 16.18
C SER A 317 -16.35 47.23 16.23
N ASP A 318 -15.61 47.10 15.13
CA ASP A 318 -14.39 46.28 15.07
C ASP A 318 -13.34 46.66 16.13
N THR A 319 -13.33 47.93 16.55
CA THR A 319 -12.48 48.43 17.64
C THR A 319 -12.89 47.95 19.04
N GLN A 320 -14.05 47.29 19.18
CA GLN A 320 -14.62 46.82 20.44
C GLN A 320 -14.62 45.28 20.56
N GLY A 321 -13.72 44.60 19.87
CA GLY A 321 -13.64 43.13 19.84
C GLY A 321 -13.64 42.45 21.23
N GLU A 322 -12.94 43.01 22.23
CA GLU A 322 -12.94 42.45 23.59
C GLU A 322 -14.30 42.56 24.29
N LYS A 323 -15.06 43.64 24.05
CA LYS A 323 -16.42 43.82 24.58
C LYS A 323 -17.40 42.89 23.88
N PHE A 324 -17.22 42.68 22.57
CA PHE A 324 -17.98 41.72 21.79
C PHE A 324 -17.78 40.28 22.31
N LEU A 325 -16.54 39.84 22.52
CA LEU A 325 -16.25 38.49 23.01
C LEU A 325 -16.83 38.25 24.41
N ARG A 326 -16.72 39.24 25.31
CA ARG A 326 -17.35 39.16 26.64
C ARG A 326 -18.88 39.08 26.53
N HIS A 327 -19.47 39.92 25.69
CA HIS A 327 -20.90 39.90 25.45
C HIS A 327 -21.38 38.56 24.86
N VAL A 328 -20.66 37.98 23.90
CA VAL A 328 -20.98 36.65 23.33
C VAL A 328 -20.88 35.57 24.40
N SER A 329 -19.90 35.65 25.31
CA SER A 329 -19.76 34.67 26.39
C SER A 329 -20.88 34.73 27.43
N GLU A 330 -21.51 35.90 27.62
CA GLU A 330 -22.65 36.09 28.53
C GLU A 330 -23.99 35.87 27.83
N CYS A 331 -24.10 36.28 26.57
CA CYS A 331 -25.33 36.20 25.78
C CYS A 331 -25.55 34.83 25.16
N CYS A 332 -24.51 34.05 24.89
CA CYS A 332 -24.60 32.72 24.28
C CYS A 332 -24.43 31.55 25.27
N GLN A 333 -24.44 31.82 26.59
CA GLN A 333 -24.79 30.83 27.62
C GLN A 333 -26.31 30.66 27.68
#